data_AF-A0A098EYQ5-F1
#
_entry.id   AF-A0A098EYQ5-F1
#
_cell.length_a   1.000
_cell.length_b   1.000
_cell.length_c   1.000
_cell.angle_alpha   90.00
_cell.angle_beta   90.00
_cell.angle_gamma   90.00
#
_symmetry.space_group_name_H-M   'P 1'
#
loop_
_entity.id
_entity.type
_entity.pdbx_description
1 polymer ?
#
loop_
_entity_poly.entity_id
_entity_poly.type
_entity_poly.pdbx_seq_one_letter_code
_entity_poly.pdbx_strand_id
1 'polypeptide(L)'
;MAEEAELGGTLFEKCRYAPPLETLAAATGGKVRGLDLLATRMVLSRNHLPQEALNVLLVYFFQTFANKVFDRNDLLKVYDFWLKNRVGTYQEAMEMTKRDIFTVLQKDGPA
;
A
#
# COMPACT_ATOMS: atom_id res chain seq x y z
N MET A 1 -23.13 26.00 -6.87
CA MET A 1 -22.74 24.61 -7.15
C MET A 1 -21.39 24.44 -6.49
N ALA A 2 -21.42 24.29 -5.17
CA ALA A 2 -20.27 24.36 -4.28
C ALA A 2 -20.27 23.11 -3.40
N GLU A 3 -19.10 22.83 -2.83
CA GLU A 3 -18.76 21.69 -1.97
C GLU A 3 -18.34 20.43 -2.74
N GLU A 4 -17.23 20.58 -3.45
CA GLU A 4 -16.10 19.64 -3.33
C GLU A 4 -15.74 19.53 -1.83
N ALA A 5 -16.52 18.75 -1.08
CA ALA A 5 -16.25 18.48 0.32
C ALA A 5 -14.94 17.67 0.40
N GLU A 6 -13.88 18.41 0.69
CA GLU A 6 -12.75 18.10 1.56
C GLU A 6 -12.93 16.87 2.47
N LEU A 7 -13.01 15.67 1.90
CA LEU A 7 -12.51 14.46 2.56
C LEU A 7 -10.97 14.47 2.50
N GLY A 8 -10.41 15.59 2.96
CA GLY A 8 -9.00 15.80 3.29
C GLY A 8 -8.62 15.13 4.61
N GLY A 9 -9.25 14.00 4.92
CA GLY A 9 -8.59 12.99 5.73
C GLY A 9 -7.71 12.21 4.77
N THR A 10 -6.39 12.31 4.91
CA THR A 10 -5.43 11.66 4.01
C THR A 10 -5.84 10.21 3.73
N LEU A 11 -5.56 9.65 2.54
CA LEU A 11 -5.81 8.21 2.25
C LEU A 11 -5.32 7.28 3.38
N PHE A 12 -4.30 7.72 4.11
CA PHE A 12 -3.76 7.10 5.31
C PHE A 12 -4.68 7.14 6.54
N GLU A 13 -5.48 8.19 6.77
CA GLU A 13 -6.48 8.20 7.84
C GLU A 13 -7.61 7.20 7.59
N LYS A 14 -7.98 7.01 6.32
CA LYS A 14 -8.91 5.95 5.93
C LYS A 14 -8.32 4.56 6.17
N CYS A 15 -7.00 4.40 6.14
CA CYS A 15 -6.33 3.13 6.41
C CYS A 15 -6.57 2.60 7.83
N ARG A 16 -7.01 3.43 8.78
CA ARG A 16 -7.34 2.97 10.14
C ARG A 16 -8.64 2.18 10.25
N TYR A 17 -9.61 2.49 9.39
CA TYR A 17 -10.98 1.98 9.51
C TYR A 17 -11.46 1.24 8.27
N ALA A 18 -10.87 1.51 7.11
CA ALA A 18 -11.29 0.94 5.84
C ALA A 18 -10.81 -0.52 5.69
N PRO A 19 -11.58 -1.36 4.99
CA PRO A 19 -11.14 -2.68 4.60
C PRO A 19 -10.06 -2.60 3.50
N PRO A 20 -9.07 -3.52 3.49
CA PRO A 20 -7.92 -3.46 2.60
C PRO A 20 -8.27 -3.44 1.10
N LEU A 21 -9.37 -4.08 0.69
CA LEU A 21 -9.84 -4.03 -0.70
C LEU A 21 -10.43 -2.66 -1.09
N GLU A 22 -11.07 -1.96 -0.15
CA GLU A 22 -11.60 -0.62 -0.39
C GLU A 22 -10.46 0.40 -0.40
N THR A 23 -9.46 0.23 0.47
CA THR A 23 -8.20 0.98 0.42
C THR A 23 -7.47 0.77 -0.90
N LEU A 24 -7.42 -0.46 -1.42
CA LEU A 24 -6.85 -0.77 -2.73
C LEU A 24 -7.59 -0.04 -3.86
N ALA A 25 -8.93 -0.08 -3.86
CA ALA A 25 -9.74 0.63 -4.84
C ALA A 25 -9.51 2.14 -4.76
N ALA A 26 -9.45 2.71 -3.55
CA ALA A 26 -9.16 4.12 -3.34
C ALA A 26 -7.74 4.50 -3.82
N ALA A 27 -6.73 3.67 -3.54
CA ALA A 27 -5.34 3.91 -3.93
C ALA A 27 -5.12 3.81 -5.45
N THR A 28 -5.88 2.96 -6.14
CA THR A 28 -5.80 2.76 -7.60
C THR A 28 -6.76 3.65 -8.39
N GLY A 29 -7.54 4.52 -7.72
CA GLY A 29 -8.56 5.34 -8.36
C GLY A 29 -9.68 4.52 -9.00
N GLY A 30 -10.03 3.39 -8.39
CA GLY A 30 -11.07 2.45 -8.84
C GLY A 30 -10.62 1.49 -9.95
N LYS A 31 -9.39 1.60 -10.45
CA LYS A 31 -8.86 0.75 -11.52
C LYS A 31 -8.09 -0.45 -10.99
N VAL A 32 -8.77 -1.27 -10.17
CA VAL A 32 -8.18 -2.47 -9.61
C VAL A 32 -8.05 -3.55 -10.68
N ARG A 33 -6.82 -3.93 -11.03
CA ARG A 33 -6.52 -5.01 -11.99
C ARG A 33 -6.49 -6.37 -11.27
N GLY A 34 -6.65 -7.44 -12.03
CA GLY A 34 -6.59 -8.80 -11.49
C GLY A 34 -5.25 -9.10 -10.78
N LEU A 35 -4.15 -8.54 -11.29
CA LEU A 35 -2.83 -8.68 -10.65
C LEU A 35 -2.75 -7.94 -9.31
N ASP A 36 -3.38 -6.77 -9.19
CA ASP A 36 -3.46 -5.97 -7.95
C ASP A 36 -4.22 -6.73 -6.86
N LEU A 37 -5.35 -7.34 -7.24
CA LEU A 37 -6.14 -8.21 -6.38
C LEU A 37 -5.35 -9.44 -5.94
N LEU A 38 -4.65 -10.09 -6.86
CA LEU A 38 -3.84 -11.28 -6.54
C LEU A 38 -2.70 -10.92 -5.57
N ALA A 39 -1.97 -9.85 -5.86
CA ALA A 39 -0.91 -9.35 -4.98
C ALA A 39 -1.47 -9.05 -3.58
N THR A 40 -2.57 -8.29 -3.50
CA THR A 40 -3.21 -7.93 -2.24
C THR A 40 -3.68 -9.16 -1.45
N ARG A 41 -4.31 -10.14 -2.11
CA ARG A 41 -4.75 -11.39 -1.47
C ARG A 41 -3.60 -12.23 -0.92
N MET A 42 -2.46 -12.30 -1.63
CA MET A 42 -1.29 -13.02 -1.14
C MET A 42 -0.76 -12.42 0.17
N VAL A 43 -0.76 -11.09 0.27
CA VAL A 43 -0.30 -10.40 1.47
C VAL A 43 -1.31 -10.51 2.62
N LEU A 44 -2.61 -10.36 2.32
CA LEU A 44 -3.68 -10.59 3.29
C LEU A 44 -3.65 -12.00 3.87
N SER A 45 -3.36 -13.00 3.04
CA SER A 45 -3.25 -14.39 3.49
C SER A 45 -2.10 -14.64 4.48
N ARG A 46 -1.10 -13.75 4.54
CA ARG A 46 0.00 -13.86 5.51
C ARG A 46 -0.38 -13.32 6.88
N ASN A 47 -1.26 -12.32 6.97
CA ASN A 47 -1.84 -11.79 8.21
C ASN A 47 -0.85 -11.50 9.38
N HIS A 48 0.43 -11.25 9.10
CA HIS A 48 1.45 -10.94 10.11
C HIS A 48 1.54 -9.45 10.46
N LEU A 49 1.00 -8.59 9.59
CA LEU A 49 0.94 -7.14 9.80
C LEU A 49 -0.47 -6.76 10.25
N PRO A 50 -0.62 -5.85 11.24
CA PRO A 50 -1.92 -5.34 11.61
C PRO A 50 -2.57 -4.63 10.44
N GLN A 51 -3.90 -4.66 10.41
CA GLN A 51 -4.70 -4.13 9.32
C GLN A 51 -4.34 -2.67 8.98
N GLU A 52 -4.11 -1.84 10.00
CA GLU A 52 -3.72 -0.43 9.81
C GLU A 52 -2.41 -0.31 9.02
N ALA A 53 -1.36 -1.05 9.41
CA ALA A 53 -0.07 -1.04 8.72
C ALA A 53 -0.18 -1.64 7.31
N LEU A 54 -0.97 -2.70 7.15
CA LEU A 54 -1.23 -3.30 5.84
C LEU A 54 -1.93 -2.34 4.89
N ASN A 55 -2.92 -1.61 5.37
CA ASN A 55 -3.63 -0.61 4.58
C ASN A 55 -2.69 0.51 4.11
N VAL A 56 -1.81 0.99 5.01
CA VAL A 56 -0.76 1.97 4.66
C VAL A 56 0.21 1.41 3.60
N LEU A 57 0.61 0.13 3.72
CA LEU A 57 1.45 -0.55 2.73
C LEU A 57 0.77 -0.59 1.35
N LEU A 58 -0.51 -0.92 1.30
CA LEU A 58 -1.27 -0.94 0.05
C LEU A 58 -1.32 0.45 -0.58
N VAL A 59 -1.66 1.50 0.18
CA VAL A 59 -1.66 2.87 -0.35
C VAL A 59 -0.28 3.26 -0.87
N TYR A 60 0.77 3.01 -0.10
CA TYR A 60 2.15 3.34 -0.47
C TYR A 60 2.61 2.64 -1.77
N PHE A 61 2.33 1.33 -1.88
CA PHE A 61 2.68 0.55 -3.05
C PHE A 61 1.88 0.98 -4.27
N PHE A 62 0.55 1.02 -4.15
CA PHE A 62 -0.32 1.34 -5.27
C PHE A 62 -0.29 2.81 -5.64
N GLN A 63 0.05 3.76 -4.78
CA GLN A 63 0.31 5.14 -5.22
C GLN A 63 1.54 5.21 -6.15
N THR A 64 2.56 4.39 -5.89
CA THR A 64 3.79 4.40 -6.69
C THR A 64 3.66 3.60 -7.98
N PHE A 65 2.92 2.48 -7.92
CA PHE A 65 2.74 1.54 -9.02
C PHE A 65 1.36 1.61 -9.69
N ALA A 66 0.47 2.53 -9.28
CA ALA A 66 -0.80 2.75 -9.97
C ALA A 66 -0.52 3.06 -11.43
N ASN A 67 -1.13 2.28 -12.33
CA ASN A 67 -0.92 2.34 -13.78
C ASN A 67 0.48 1.96 -14.28
N LYS A 68 1.39 1.47 -13.42
CA LYS A 68 2.69 0.92 -13.83
C LYS A 68 2.68 -0.61 -13.81
N VAL A 69 3.60 -1.20 -14.56
CA VAL A 69 3.85 -2.65 -14.51
C VAL A 69 4.69 -2.95 -13.28
N PHE A 70 4.21 -3.86 -12.43
CA PHE A 70 4.93 -4.37 -11.27
C PHE A 70 4.80 -5.90 -11.22
N ASP A 71 5.72 -6.56 -10.52
CA ASP A 71 5.66 -7.99 -10.32
C ASP A 71 4.69 -8.36 -9.19
N ARG A 72 3.99 -9.48 -9.34
CA ARG A 72 3.15 -10.05 -8.26
C ARG A 72 3.91 -10.23 -6.93
N ASN A 73 5.23 -10.38 -7.02
CA ASN A 73 6.12 -10.54 -5.87
C ASN A 73 6.65 -9.23 -5.29
N ASP A 74 6.53 -8.09 -5.99
CA ASP A 74 7.05 -6.81 -5.50
C ASP A 74 6.33 -6.38 -4.21
N LEU A 75 5.00 -6.44 -4.20
CA LEU A 75 4.22 -6.14 -2.99
C LEU A 75 4.62 -7.07 -1.83
N LEU A 76 4.87 -8.34 -2.13
CA LEU A 76 5.31 -9.36 -1.17
C LEU A 76 6.72 -9.05 -0.61
N LYS A 77 7.63 -8.53 -1.44
CA LYS A 77 8.96 -8.08 -1.00
C LYS A 77 8.88 -6.86 -0.09
N VAL A 78 8.06 -5.86 -0.44
CA VAL A 78 7.86 -4.68 0.41
C VAL A 78 7.26 -5.10 1.76
N TYR A 79 6.28 -6.01 1.74
CA TYR A 79 5.70 -6.58 2.95
C TYR A 79 6.73 -7.33 3.81
N ASP A 80 7.54 -8.21 3.21
CA ASP A 80 8.58 -8.95 3.92
C ASP A 80 9.64 -8.02 4.51
N PHE A 81 9.98 -6.95 3.79
CA PHE A 81 10.85 -5.89 4.28
C PHE A 81 10.26 -5.17 5.50
N TRP A 82 8.97 -4.84 5.47
CA TRP A 82 8.29 -4.20 6.60
C TRP A 82 8.25 -5.11 7.82
N LEU A 83 8.00 -6.41 7.63
CA LEU A 83 8.10 -7.41 8.69
C LEU A 83 9.52 -7.49 9.28
N LYS A 84 10.56 -7.50 8.43
CA LYS A 84 11.96 -7.50 8.88
C LYS A 84 12.33 -6.25 9.66
N ASN A 85 11.76 -5.10 9.30
CA ASN A 85 11.93 -3.84 10.03
C ASN A 85 11.00 -3.74 11.26
N ARG A 86 10.27 -4.80 11.61
CA ARG A 86 9.35 -4.89 12.76
C ARG A 86 8.25 -3.83 12.75
N VAL A 87 7.79 -3.41 11.57
CA VAL A 87 6.69 -2.47 11.42
C VAL A 87 5.42 -3.09 11.97
N GLY A 88 4.98 -2.61 13.14
CA GLY A 88 3.80 -3.13 13.84
C GLY A 88 2.73 -2.09 14.09
N THR A 89 2.99 -0.82 13.78
CA THR A 89 2.07 0.28 14.05
C THR A 89 1.86 1.17 12.83
N TYR A 90 0.76 1.91 12.83
CA TYR A 90 0.46 2.91 11.80
C TYR A 90 1.57 3.95 11.66
N GLN A 91 2.17 4.42 12.77
CA GLN A 91 3.26 5.40 12.73
C GLN A 91 4.51 4.83 12.07
N GLU A 92 4.92 3.60 12.41
CA GLU A 92 6.06 2.96 11.77
C GLU A 92 5.82 2.73 10.29
N ALA A 93 4.61 2.31 9.91
CA ALA A 93 4.22 2.16 8.50
C ALA A 93 4.35 3.49 7.76
N MET A 94 3.88 4.58 8.36
CA MET A 94 4.03 5.94 7.83
C MET A 94 5.48 6.42 7.74
N GLU A 95 6.37 5.98 8.64
CA GLU A 95 7.80 6.27 8.50
C GLU A 95 8.42 5.51 7.33
N MET A 96 7.97 4.28 7.09
CA MET A 96 8.44 3.46 5.97
C MET A 96 7.99 4.03 4.62
N THR A 97 6.84 4.70 4.56
CA THR A 97 6.40 5.35 3.31
C THR A 97 7.27 6.53 2.90
N LYS A 98 8.09 7.08 3.81
CA LYS A 98 9.08 8.13 3.48
C LYS A 98 10.29 7.58 2.72
N ARG A 99 10.51 6.26 2.75
CA ARG A 99 11.59 5.63 1.99
C ARG A 99 11.16 5.44 0.54
N ASP A 100 12.15 5.42 -0.35
CA ASP A 100 11.89 5.14 -1.75
C ASP A 100 11.61 3.63 -1.96
N ILE A 101 10.51 3.31 -2.63
CA ILE A 101 10.05 1.92 -2.78
C ILE A 101 11.00 1.10 -3.66
N PHE A 102 11.70 1.73 -4.60
CA PHE A 102 12.68 1.06 -5.45
C PHE A 102 13.89 0.59 -4.63
N THR A 103 14.27 1.37 -3.60
CA THR A 103 15.29 0.98 -2.63
C THR A 103 14.86 -0.26 -1.84
N VAL A 104 13.60 -0.30 -1.40
CA VAL A 104 13.03 -1.46 -0.68
C VAL A 104 12.99 -2.70 -1.57
N LEU A 105 12.61 -2.53 -2.83
CA LEU A 105 12.53 -3.62 -3.81
C LEU A 105 13.90 -4.11 -4.28
N GLN A 106 14.98 -3.40 -3.92
CA GLN A 106 16.33 -3.58 -4.46
C GLN A 106 16.30 -3.67 -5.98
N LYS A 107 15.44 -2.88 -6.61
CA LYS A 107 15.39 -2.72 -8.05
C LYS A 107 16.18 -1.45 -8.35
N ASP A 108 17.12 -1.53 -9.28
CA ASP A 108 17.68 -0.32 -9.91
C ASP A 108 16.47 0.53 -10.34
N GLY A 109 16.41 1.77 -9.87
CA GLY A 109 15.32 2.70 -10.21
C GLY A 109 15.19 2.83 -11.74
N PRO A 110 14.09 3.37 -12.26
CA PRO A 110 13.94 3.52 -13.71
C PRO A 110 15.14 4.30 -14.26
N ALA A 111 15.98 3.60 -15.03
CA ALA A 111 17.03 4.19 -15.85
C ALA A 111 16.44 5.00 -17.00
#